data_AF-A0A845ZLD2-F1
#
_entry.id   AF-A0A845ZLD2-F1
#
_cell.length_a   1.000
_cell.length_b   1.000
_cell.length_c   1.000
_cell.angle_alpha   90.00
_cell.angle_beta   90.00
_cell.angle_gamma   90.00
#
_symmetry.space_group_name_H-M   'P 1'
#
loop_
_entity.id
_entity.type
_entity.pdbx_description
1 polymer ?
#
loop_
_entity_poly.entity_id
_entity_poly.type
_entity_poly.pdbx_seq_one_letter_code
_entity_poly.pdbx_strand_id
1 'polypeptide(L)'
;MTLSPSADGFNSLSTDLATLIDQLPNLENRKLIKRSLAVLVRLTGEEIDRLDWKIITASLEDMERAFQVFYPYRHVRKVTIFGSSRLAPNTPEYQLAAEFAYHLTQQGFMVMTGAGGGIMEAGNKGAGSKHSFGLNIQLPF
;
A
#
# COMPACT_ATOMS: atom_id res chain seq x y z
N MET A 1 12.91 3.12 11.16
CA MET A 1 13.23 2.69 12.53
C MET A 1 13.22 1.17 12.52
N THR A 2 14.38 0.53 12.43
CA THR A 2 14.50 -0.94 12.40
C THR A 2 14.27 -1.45 13.81
N LEU A 3 13.10 -2.05 14.05
CA LEU A 3 12.83 -2.79 15.28
C LEU A 3 13.73 -4.02 15.27
N SER A 4 14.75 -4.01 16.14
CA SER A 4 15.39 -5.25 16.59
C SER A 4 14.31 -6.11 17.26
N PRO A 5 14.14 -7.39 16.89
CA PRO A 5 13.17 -8.24 17.56
C PRO A 5 13.68 -8.49 18.98
N SER A 6 13.00 -7.92 19.97
CA SER A 6 13.16 -8.32 21.37
C SER A 6 12.81 -9.81 21.49
N ALA A 7 13.35 -10.50 22.51
CA ALA A 7 13.03 -11.89 22.79
C ALA A 7 11.51 -12.13 22.92
N ASP A 8 10.76 -11.09 23.31
CA ASP A 8 9.30 -11.09 23.38
C ASP A 8 8.63 -11.23 22.01
N GLY A 9 9.20 -10.65 20.95
CA GLY A 9 8.64 -10.69 19.59
C GLY A 9 8.74 -12.04 18.90
N PHE A 10 9.78 -12.83 19.20
CA PHE A 10 9.89 -14.19 18.66
C PHE A 10 8.92 -15.15 19.37
N ASN A 11 8.79 -15.03 20.69
CA ASN A 11 7.87 -15.86 21.47
C ASN A 11 6.40 -15.58 21.12
N SER A 12 6.05 -14.30 20.88
CA SER A 12 4.71 -13.96 20.38
C SER A 12 4.46 -14.55 19.00
N LEU A 13 5.40 -14.40 18.05
CA LEU A 13 5.25 -14.93 16.70
C LEU A 13 5.08 -16.46 16.67
N SER A 14 5.86 -17.18 17.47
CA SER A 14 5.74 -18.64 17.60
C SER A 14 4.34 -19.05 18.08
N THR A 15 3.83 -18.34 19.09
CA THR A 15 2.49 -18.57 19.65
C THR A 15 1.38 -18.25 18.63
N ASP A 16 1.53 -17.15 17.90
CA ASP A 16 0.58 -16.74 16.86
C ASP A 16 0.54 -17.74 15.70
N LEU A 17 1.70 -18.25 15.28
CA LEU A 17 1.79 -19.28 14.23
C LEU A 17 1.17 -20.60 14.67
N ALA A 18 1.40 -21.04 15.91
CA ALA A 18 0.78 -22.25 16.45
C ALA A 18 -0.75 -22.10 16.45
N THR A 19 -1.26 -20.97 16.92
CA THR A 19 -2.70 -20.65 16.93
C THR A 19 -3.27 -20.64 15.51
N LEU A 20 -2.57 -20.04 14.55
CA LEU A 20 -2.98 -20.02 13.15
C LEU A 20 -3.07 -21.43 12.55
N ILE A 21 -2.09 -22.30 12.83
CA ILE A 21 -2.06 -23.68 12.32
C ILE A 21 -3.27 -24.47 12.85
N ASP A 22 -3.59 -24.34 14.13
CA ASP A 22 -4.73 -25.01 14.76
C ASP A 22 -6.07 -24.54 14.17
N GLN A 23 -6.19 -23.24 13.88
CA GLN A 23 -7.42 -22.67 13.32
C GLN A 23 -7.53 -22.85 11.81
N LEU A 24 -6.42 -23.09 11.10
CA LEU A 24 -6.35 -23.11 9.64
C LEU A 24 -7.42 -23.98 8.97
N PRO A 25 -7.78 -25.19 9.46
CA PRO A 25 -8.84 -26.01 8.85
C PRO A 25 -10.20 -25.31 8.76
N ASN A 26 -10.49 -24.38 9.69
CA ASN A 26 -11.77 -23.71 9.84
C ASN A 26 -11.82 -22.32 9.17
N LEU A 27 -10.69 -21.82 8.65
CA LEU A 27 -10.65 -20.54 7.96
C LEU A 27 -11.23 -20.65 6.54
N GLU A 28 -11.96 -19.62 6.13
CA GLU A 28 -12.57 -19.52 4.79
C GLU A 28 -11.49 -19.65 3.70
N ASN A 29 -10.41 -18.88 3.82
CA ASN A 29 -9.33 -18.79 2.83
C ASN A 29 -8.18 -19.79 3.07
N ARG A 30 -8.42 -20.88 3.81
CA ARG A 30 -7.38 -21.83 4.26
C ARG A 30 -6.43 -22.33 3.17
N LYS A 31 -6.93 -22.56 1.95
CA LYS A 31 -6.10 -23.02 0.81
C LYS A 31 -5.06 -21.98 0.41
N LEU A 32 -5.46 -20.71 0.36
CA LEU A 32 -4.58 -19.59 0.01
C LEU A 32 -3.58 -19.33 1.14
N ILE A 33 -4.05 -19.29 2.39
CA ILE A 33 -3.20 -19.11 3.57
C ILE A 33 -2.13 -20.20 3.64
N LYS A 34 -2.53 -21.48 3.50
CA LYS A 34 -1.59 -22.62 3.47
C LYS A 34 -0.56 -22.46 2.35
N ARG A 35 -0.99 -22.07 1.15
CA ARG A 35 -0.09 -21.88 0.01
C ARG A 35 0.92 -20.77 0.27
N SER A 36 0.48 -19.64 0.82
CA SER A 36 1.36 -18.51 1.15
C SER A 36 2.40 -18.89 2.22
N LEU A 37 1.97 -19.53 3.32
CA LEU A 37 2.89 -20.03 4.34
C LEU A 37 3.90 -21.02 3.77
N ALA A 38 3.46 -21.95 2.93
CA ALA A 38 4.34 -22.93 2.31
C ALA A 38 5.38 -22.28 1.36
N VAL A 39 5.03 -21.18 0.68
CA VAL A 39 6.00 -20.40 -0.11
C VAL A 39 7.06 -19.81 0.81
N LEU A 40 6.66 -19.15 1.91
CA LEU A 40 7.61 -18.55 2.86
C LEU A 40 8.56 -19.59 3.45
N VAL A 41 8.05 -20.77 3.84
CA VAL A 41 8.88 -21.87 4.37
C VAL A 41 9.84 -22.43 3.31
N ARG A 42 9.43 -22.53 2.04
CA ARG A 42 10.37 -22.99 1.01
C ARG A 42 11.48 -21.98 0.76
N LEU A 43 11.18 -20.69 0.77
CA LEU A 43 12.17 -19.63 0.59
C LEU A 43 13.28 -19.69 1.66
N THR A 44 13.00 -20.18 2.88
CA THR A 44 14.04 -20.34 3.91
C THR A 44 15.01 -21.50 3.65
N GLY A 45 14.65 -22.43 2.76
CA GLY A 45 15.50 -23.57 2.40
C GLY A 45 16.36 -23.34 1.14
N GLU A 46 16.22 -22.20 0.49
CA GLU A 46 16.95 -21.82 -0.73
C GLU A 46 18.05 -20.80 -0.38
N GLU A 47 19.10 -20.73 -1.21
CA GLU A 47 20.05 -19.62 -1.15
C GLU A 47 19.40 -18.37 -1.77
N ILE A 48 19.01 -17.42 -0.91
CA ILE A 48 18.36 -16.16 -1.30
C ILE A 48 19.16 -14.99 -0.75
N ASP A 49 19.44 -14.02 -1.62
CA ASP A 49 20.17 -12.83 -1.23
C ASP A 49 19.41 -11.97 -0.22
N ARG A 50 20.15 -11.26 0.62
CA ARG A 50 19.57 -10.33 1.61
C ARG A 50 18.68 -9.26 0.96
N LEU A 51 19.01 -8.83 -0.27
CA LEU A 51 18.21 -7.82 -0.98
C LEU A 51 16.85 -8.39 -1.38
N ASP A 52 16.78 -9.63 -1.82
CA ASP A 52 15.53 -10.29 -2.19
C ASP A 52 14.62 -10.47 -0.97
N TRP A 53 15.19 -10.84 0.18
CA TRP A 53 14.44 -10.88 1.45
C TRP A 53 13.83 -9.53 1.81
N LYS A 54 14.56 -8.43 1.60
CA LYS A 54 14.02 -7.09 1.84
C LYS A 54 12.86 -6.76 0.89
N ILE A 55 12.97 -7.14 -0.37
CA ILE A 55 11.90 -6.94 -1.37
C ILE A 55 10.67 -7.74 -0.97
N ILE A 56 10.82 -9.01 -0.59
CA ILE A 56 9.72 -9.88 -0.15
C ILE A 56 9.01 -9.29 1.06
N THR A 57 9.77 -8.94 2.11
CA THR A 57 9.19 -8.38 3.34
C THR A 57 8.48 -7.06 3.08
N ALA A 58 9.12 -6.11 2.40
CA ALA A 58 8.51 -4.82 2.09
C ALA A 58 7.25 -4.97 1.23
N SER A 59 7.26 -5.88 0.25
CA SER A 59 6.08 -6.14 -0.60
C SER A 59 4.92 -6.73 0.18
N LEU A 60 5.18 -7.62 1.15
CA LEU A 60 4.14 -8.21 1.99
C LEU A 60 3.53 -7.18 2.94
N GLU A 61 4.36 -6.35 3.57
CA GLU A 61 3.91 -5.25 4.43
C GLU A 61 3.09 -4.21 3.64
N ASP A 62 3.52 -3.87 2.41
CA ASP A 62 2.80 -2.95 1.54
C ASP A 62 1.46 -3.54 1.09
N MET A 63 1.40 -4.82 0.73
CA MET A 63 0.15 -5.51 0.38
C MET A 63 -0.82 -5.56 1.56
N GLU A 64 -0.34 -5.89 2.76
CA GLU A 64 -1.15 -5.90 3.98
C GLU A 64 -1.79 -4.53 4.23
N ARG A 65 -0.97 -3.48 4.23
CA ARG A 65 -1.45 -2.10 4.44
C ARG A 65 -2.40 -1.68 3.33
N ALA A 66 -2.10 -2.00 2.08
CA ALA A 66 -2.97 -1.69 0.95
C ALA A 66 -4.35 -2.35 1.11
N PHE A 67 -4.42 -3.62 1.50
CA PHE A 67 -5.70 -4.28 1.72
C PHE A 67 -6.49 -3.61 2.84
N GLN A 68 -5.87 -3.27 3.97
CA GLN A 68 -6.55 -2.59 5.07
C GLN A 68 -7.10 -1.22 4.65
N VAL A 69 -6.29 -0.42 3.95
CA VAL A 69 -6.65 0.95 3.54
C VAL A 69 -7.70 0.96 2.43
N PHE A 70 -7.57 0.09 1.43
CA PHE A 70 -8.43 0.12 0.24
C PHE A 70 -9.70 -0.71 0.35
N TYR A 71 -9.77 -1.68 1.26
CA TYR A 71 -10.92 -2.58 1.38
C TYR A 71 -12.26 -1.83 1.58
N PRO A 72 -12.37 -0.80 2.45
CA PRO A 72 -13.60 -0.02 2.60
C PRO A 72 -14.04 0.68 1.30
N TYR A 73 -13.11 0.94 0.39
CA TYR A 73 -13.33 1.66 -0.86
C TYR A 73 -13.34 0.76 -2.09
N ARG A 74 -13.39 -0.57 -1.93
CA ARG A 74 -13.23 -1.53 -3.04
C ARG A 74 -14.27 -1.41 -4.16
N HIS A 75 -15.43 -0.81 -3.85
CA HIS A 75 -16.51 -0.58 -4.81
C HIS A 75 -16.54 0.85 -5.36
N VAL A 76 -15.65 1.74 -4.88
CA VAL A 76 -15.55 3.12 -5.34
C VAL A 76 -14.54 3.18 -6.50
N ARG A 77 -14.96 3.70 -7.65
CA ARG A 77 -14.08 3.86 -8.82
C ARG A 77 -13.03 4.92 -8.53
N LYS A 78 -11.81 4.70 -9.03
CA LYS A 78 -10.65 5.56 -8.80
C LYS A 78 -10.03 5.97 -10.13
N VAL A 79 -9.55 7.19 -10.23
CA VAL A 79 -8.74 7.70 -11.36
C VAL A 79 -7.37 8.08 -10.85
N THR A 80 -6.32 7.54 -11.47
CA THR A 80 -4.94 7.88 -11.13
C THR A 80 -4.45 9.04 -11.99
N ILE A 81 -3.98 10.11 -11.35
CA ILE A 81 -3.40 11.28 -12.02
C ILE A 81 -1.88 11.22 -11.90
N PHE A 82 -1.21 11.29 -13.06
CA PHE A 82 0.24 11.41 -13.16
C PHE A 82 0.62 12.78 -13.71
N GLY A 83 1.78 13.29 -13.28
CA GLY A 83 2.32 14.53 -13.81
C GLY A 83 3.55 15.01 -13.02
N SER A 84 4.12 16.12 -13.47
CA SER A 84 5.33 16.71 -12.89
C SER A 84 5.17 16.99 -11.39
N SER A 85 6.18 16.60 -10.60
CA SER A 85 6.28 16.95 -9.17
C SER A 85 6.79 18.36 -8.91
N ARG A 86 7.17 19.09 -9.97
CA ARG A 86 7.96 20.33 -9.89
C ARG A 86 7.19 21.59 -10.29
N LEU A 87 5.95 21.45 -10.74
CA LEU A 87 5.15 22.60 -11.16
C LEU A 87 4.67 23.42 -9.96
N ALA A 88 4.68 24.74 -10.11
CA ALA A 88 4.20 25.65 -9.09
C ALA A 88 2.65 25.78 -9.13
N PRO A 89 2.00 26.06 -7.99
CA PRO A 89 0.53 26.17 -7.91
C PRO A 89 -0.11 27.25 -8.80
N ASN A 90 0.66 28.25 -9.24
CA ASN A 90 0.18 29.34 -10.09
C ASN A 90 0.21 29.01 -11.59
N THR A 91 0.68 27.82 -11.97
CA THR A 91 0.73 27.40 -13.37
C THR A 91 -0.66 26.97 -13.89
N PRO A 92 -0.99 27.24 -15.15
CA PRO A 92 -2.27 26.82 -15.73
C PRO A 92 -2.51 25.30 -15.62
N GLU A 93 -1.46 24.49 -15.77
CA GLU A 93 -1.53 23.03 -15.71
C GLU A 93 -1.86 22.53 -14.29
N TYR A 94 -1.31 23.18 -13.26
CA TYR A 94 -1.64 22.86 -11.88
C TYR A 94 -3.12 23.15 -11.60
N GLN A 95 -3.60 24.33 -12.02
CA GLN A 95 -4.99 24.73 -11.82
C GLN A 95 -5.95 23.77 -12.55
N LEU A 96 -5.63 23.44 -13.80
CA LEU A 96 -6.41 22.48 -14.59
C LEU A 96 -6.44 21.09 -13.94
N ALA A 97 -5.32 20.61 -13.41
CA ALA A 97 -5.28 19.32 -12.72
C ALA A 97 -6.12 19.31 -11.44
N ALA A 98 -6.12 20.41 -10.68
CA ALA A 98 -6.95 20.55 -9.49
C ALA A 98 -8.45 20.62 -9.84
N GLU A 99 -8.82 21.40 -10.86
CA GLU A 99 -10.20 21.49 -11.35
C GLU A 99 -10.71 20.15 -11.89
N PHE A 100 -9.88 19.47 -12.69
CA PHE A 100 -10.18 18.13 -13.19
C PHE A 100 -10.43 17.14 -12.05
N ALA A 101 -9.55 17.11 -11.04
CA ALA A 101 -9.71 16.26 -9.87
C ALA A 101 -10.99 16.59 -9.08
N TYR A 102 -11.32 17.87 -8.92
CA TYR A 102 -12.58 18.28 -8.31
C TYR A 102 -13.77 17.71 -9.08
N HIS A 103 -13.84 17.87 -10.40
CA HIS A 103 -14.93 17.34 -11.21
C HIS A 103 -15.05 15.81 -11.16
N LEU A 104 -13.93 15.08 -11.09
CA LEU A 104 -13.96 13.63 -10.89
C LEU A 104 -14.70 13.23 -9.61
N THR A 105 -14.48 13.95 -8.51
CA THR A 105 -15.18 13.68 -7.24
C THR A 105 -16.68 13.95 -7.34
N GLN A 106 -17.08 14.94 -8.13
CA GLN A 106 -18.51 15.22 -8.38
C GLN A 106 -19.19 14.10 -9.17
N GLN A 107 -18.42 13.30 -9.92
CA GLN A 107 -18.90 12.12 -10.64
C GLN A 107 -18.80 10.83 -9.81
N GLY A 108 -18.48 10.92 -8.51
CA GLY A 108 -18.38 9.77 -7.62
C GLY A 108 -17.07 8.96 -7.73
N PHE A 109 -16.05 9.51 -8.40
CA PHE A 109 -14.72 8.92 -8.43
C PHE A 109 -13.88 9.43 -7.25
N MET A 110 -12.97 8.58 -6.79
CA MET A 110 -11.84 9.02 -5.96
C MET A 110 -10.60 9.24 -6.84
N VAL A 111 -9.68 10.07 -6.37
CA VAL A 111 -8.42 10.36 -7.06
C VAL A 111 -7.28 9.59 -6.39
N MET A 112 -6.33 9.13 -7.18
CA MET A 112 -5.07 8.54 -6.71
C MET A 112 -3.89 9.27 -7.34
N THR A 113 -2.84 9.55 -6.57
CA THR A 113 -1.60 10.14 -7.07
C THR A 113 -0.38 9.55 -6.36
N GLY A 114 0.83 9.92 -6.79
CA GLY A 114 2.06 9.62 -6.05
C GLY A 114 2.32 10.51 -4.84
N ALA A 115 1.41 11.45 -4.51
CA ALA A 115 1.50 12.37 -3.37
C ALA A 115 2.77 13.26 -3.30
N GLY A 116 3.48 13.43 -4.41
CA GLY A 116 4.53 14.45 -4.51
C GLY A 116 3.97 15.85 -4.78
N GLY A 117 4.85 16.81 -5.06
CA GLY A 117 4.47 18.18 -5.44
C GLY A 117 3.78 18.30 -6.80
N GLY A 118 3.57 19.53 -7.26
CA GLY A 118 3.09 19.82 -8.61
C GLY A 118 1.73 19.19 -8.95
N ILE A 119 1.63 18.50 -10.08
CA ILE A 119 0.36 17.93 -10.57
C ILE A 119 -0.22 16.89 -9.61
N MET A 120 0.63 16.12 -8.92
CA MET A 120 0.16 15.13 -7.94
C MET A 120 -0.46 15.82 -6.73
N GLU A 121 0.17 16.89 -6.25
CA GLU A 121 -0.40 17.74 -5.20
C GLU A 121 -1.72 18.36 -5.66
N ALA A 122 -1.77 18.91 -6.87
CA ALA A 122 -2.97 19.50 -7.46
C ALA A 122 -4.12 18.47 -7.52
N GLY A 123 -3.84 17.25 -7.97
CA GLY A 123 -4.82 16.16 -8.03
C GLY A 123 -5.40 15.82 -6.66
N ASN A 124 -4.55 15.67 -5.63
CA ASN A 124 -5.01 15.41 -4.27
C ASN A 124 -5.78 16.61 -3.70
N LYS A 125 -5.30 17.84 -3.93
CA LYS A 125 -5.91 19.07 -3.44
C LYS A 125 -7.29 19.30 -4.05
N GLY A 126 -7.43 19.11 -5.36
CA GLY A 126 -8.69 19.25 -6.08
C GLY A 126 -9.74 18.23 -5.66
N ALA A 127 -9.33 16.97 -5.42
CA ALA A 127 -10.23 15.94 -4.93
C ALA A 127 -10.60 16.10 -3.44
N GLY A 128 -9.70 16.69 -2.64
CA GLY A 128 -9.85 16.85 -1.21
C GLY A 128 -9.55 15.57 -0.42
N SER A 129 -9.23 15.74 0.87
CA SER A 129 -8.67 14.68 1.73
C SER A 129 -9.57 13.45 1.93
N LYS A 130 -10.89 13.59 1.75
CA LYS A 130 -11.86 12.49 1.86
C LYS A 130 -12.02 11.68 0.57
N HIS A 131 -11.54 12.18 -0.57
CA HIS A 131 -11.73 11.56 -1.88
C HIS A 131 -10.42 11.29 -2.62
N SER A 132 -9.27 11.38 -1.95
CA SER A 132 -7.96 11.17 -2.56
C SER A 132 -7.11 10.17 -1.80
N PHE A 133 -6.31 9.39 -2.51
CA PHE A 133 -5.22 8.59 -1.96
C PHE A 133 -3.86 9.05 -2.49
N GLY A 134 -2.88 9.08 -1.59
CA GLY A 134 -1.48 9.26 -1.93
C GLY A 134 -0.71 7.95 -1.82
N LEU A 135 -0.25 7.40 -2.95
CA LEU A 135 0.64 6.25 -3.02
C LEU A 135 2.08 6.73 -3.14
N ASN A 136 2.62 7.23 -2.04
CA ASN A 136 3.98 7.79 -2.02
C ASN A 136 5.05 6.69 -1.99
N ILE A 137 6.25 7.03 -2.44
CA ILE A 137 7.45 6.20 -2.33
C ILE A 137 8.52 6.92 -1.52
N GLN A 138 9.39 6.16 -0.86
CA GLN A 138 10.57 6.74 -0.22
C GLN A 138 11.64 7.01 -1.28
N LEU A 139 12.15 8.24 -1.28
CA LEU A 139 13.23 8.66 -2.15
C LEU A 139 14.51 8.86 -1.32
N PRO A 140 15.71 8.68 -1.91
CA PRO A 140 16.96 8.60 -1.17
C PRO A 140 17.54 9.97 -0.77
N PHE A 141 16.71 11.00 -0.63
CA PHE A 141 17.13 12.39 -0.37
C PHE A 141 16.24 13.08 0.66
#